data_AF-A0A2E3XUM7-F1
#
_entry.id   AF-A0A2E3XUM7-F1
#
_cell.length_a   1.000
_cell.length_b   1.000
_cell.length_c   1.000
_cell.angle_alpha   90.00
_cell.angle_beta   90.00
_cell.angle_gamma   90.00
#
_symmetry.space_group_name_H-M   'P 1'
#
loop_
_entity.id
_entity.type
_entity.pdbx_description
1 polymer ?
#
loop_
_entity_poly.entity_id
_entity_poly.type
_entity_poly.pdbx_seq_one_letter_code
_entity_poly.pdbx_strand_id
1 'polypeptide(L)'
;MGSFKDQYQQDIDDPLYYIFRDIKRQNNELNQDSINQKQWLKFVLYRGMIDEGHNLNNMCKRRPKIDFATQNDLDNAKRVYLATLQYLVLDLTTEYMAGYAQYFDFASDEYENLVDHLVGNYCSENLTTISLKQLKENMLARFKVNRGLELPSVENDPFFPKEMGRVNTGPDARKQEFAWTLELFKSSCSWANDVNNARLLVPLARNPMIAAAIIRELSGIGLSWDFKEEKVIKQKVTDSLRISCRNMICRKSDVPTFKQQIPKTVGSESIESDFERLYCNHFRDIDYQIKNQEPKIAEMIKSITFDDQNLLTGQLVSLMTGYPDFFVQTENYSDLMSFTRSPMDKSWDAWANGQNGNYTKIMTYEESLTIDLVDPGLYYKKFLPNFSVELDINQGEFDKAISMDGKLRIKIDLELSKKFLSWVRDSWKIIDVKKEPKKAERIRIPFRARIQDKITELKDKFPIVPWNEKLSEIVLNELTRQVSAYEGNYFTDKNEGIMSVPLYINFSPFALRHMRYRYLIRKNETGEQSELSRLRNLTLKY
;
A
#
# COMPACT_ATOMS: atom_id res chain seq x y z
N MET A 1 10.01 -4.65 14.59
CA MET A 1 10.26 -5.83 13.73
C MET A 1 11.76 -5.97 13.55
N GLY A 2 12.31 -7.18 13.65
CA GLY A 2 13.75 -7.42 13.56
C GLY A 2 14.34 -7.03 12.22
N SER A 3 15.63 -6.71 12.20
CA SER A 3 16.37 -6.42 10.98
C SER A 3 16.57 -7.71 10.18
N PHE A 4 15.72 -7.95 9.19
CA PHE A 4 15.89 -9.03 8.20
C PHE A 4 16.94 -8.68 7.12
N LYS A 5 17.84 -7.73 7.39
CA LYS A 5 18.86 -7.18 6.46
C LYS A 5 19.75 -8.26 5.84
N ASP A 6 19.97 -9.37 6.52
CA ASP A 6 20.95 -10.38 6.08
C ASP A 6 20.29 -11.57 5.34
N GLN A 7 18.99 -11.79 5.53
CA GLN A 7 18.27 -12.89 4.86
C GLN A 7 17.85 -12.56 3.43
N TYR A 8 17.64 -11.28 3.10
CA TYR A 8 17.14 -10.88 1.78
C TYR A 8 18.21 -10.28 0.86
N GLN A 9 19.48 -10.22 1.26
CA GLN A 9 20.55 -9.67 0.42
C GLN A 9 20.81 -10.45 -0.89
N GLN A 10 20.22 -11.64 -1.06
CA GLN A 10 20.52 -12.52 -2.19
C GLN A 10 19.52 -12.47 -3.36
N ASP A 11 18.31 -11.93 -3.21
CA ASP A 11 17.28 -12.02 -4.27
C ASP A 11 16.86 -10.63 -4.78
N ILE A 12 17.58 -10.14 -5.79
CA ILE A 12 17.24 -8.91 -6.55
C ILE A 12 15.87 -9.06 -7.27
N ASP A 13 15.42 -10.30 -7.44
CA ASP A 13 14.21 -10.69 -8.18
C ASP A 13 12.99 -10.88 -7.27
N ASP A 14 13.15 -10.81 -5.93
CA ASP A 14 12.01 -10.91 -5.00
C ASP A 14 11.20 -9.59 -5.01
N PRO A 15 9.90 -9.62 -5.35
CA PRO A 15 9.03 -8.44 -5.30
C PRO A 15 8.93 -7.82 -3.90
N LEU A 16 9.16 -8.59 -2.83
CA LEU A 16 9.20 -8.08 -1.45
C LEU A 16 10.52 -7.40 -1.10
N TYR A 17 11.62 -7.72 -1.79
CA TYR A 17 12.92 -7.09 -1.58
C TYR A 17 12.90 -5.59 -1.97
N TYR A 18 12.06 -5.21 -2.94
CA TYR A 18 11.93 -3.83 -3.38
C TYR A 18 11.31 -2.89 -2.34
N ILE A 19 10.35 -3.37 -1.53
CA ILE A 19 9.71 -2.61 -0.44
C ILE A 19 10.78 -2.02 0.51
N PHE A 20 11.90 -2.72 0.68
CA PHE A 20 13.02 -2.31 1.53
C PHE A 20 14.19 -1.66 0.76
N ARG A 21 14.22 -1.75 -0.58
CA ARG A 21 15.30 -1.22 -1.44
C ARG A 21 15.12 0.26 -1.77
N ASP A 22 13.88 0.76 -1.85
CA ASP A 22 13.60 2.17 -2.18
C ASP A 22 14.29 3.13 -1.20
N ILE A 23 14.40 2.74 0.08
CA ILE A 23 15.08 3.53 1.11
C ILE A 23 16.59 3.68 0.81
N LYS A 24 17.27 2.62 0.33
CA LYS A 24 18.72 2.67 0.06
C LYS A 24 19.07 3.43 -1.22
N ARG A 25 18.26 3.30 -2.27
CA ARG A 25 18.50 4.00 -3.53
C ARG A 25 18.13 5.48 -3.41
N GLN A 26 17.04 5.79 -2.70
CA GLN A 26 16.74 7.16 -2.31
C GLN A 26 17.87 7.73 -1.47
N ASN A 27 18.45 7.03 -0.48
CA ASN A 27 19.56 7.60 0.32
C ASN A 27 20.80 8.02 -0.51
N ASN A 28 21.08 7.37 -1.64
CA ASN A 28 22.19 7.76 -2.52
C ASN A 28 21.83 8.90 -3.49
N GLU A 29 20.57 9.01 -3.90
CA GLU A 29 20.05 10.10 -4.76
C GLU A 29 19.60 11.34 -3.93
N LEU A 30 19.24 11.15 -2.64
CA LEU A 30 18.83 12.14 -1.64
C LEU A 30 19.95 13.12 -1.28
N ASN A 31 21.21 12.69 -1.44
CA ASN A 31 22.38 13.53 -1.18
C ASN A 31 22.54 14.70 -2.18
N GLN A 32 21.67 14.83 -3.19
CA GLN A 32 21.74 15.90 -4.19
C GLN A 32 20.62 16.95 -4.12
N ASP A 33 19.53 16.73 -3.35
CA ASP A 33 18.38 17.66 -3.30
C ASP A 33 17.93 17.99 -1.86
N SER A 34 18.10 19.25 -1.47
CA SER A 34 17.85 19.76 -0.10
C SER A 34 16.40 19.59 0.38
N ILE A 35 15.43 19.60 -0.53
CA ILE A 35 14.00 19.44 -0.23
C ILE A 35 13.69 18.00 0.18
N ASN A 36 14.26 17.03 -0.53
CA ASN A 36 14.04 15.61 -0.26
C ASN A 36 14.69 15.20 1.08
N GLN A 37 15.82 15.81 1.44
CA GLN A 37 16.45 15.59 2.74
C GLN A 37 15.58 16.12 3.91
N LYS A 38 14.94 17.28 3.76
CA LYS A 38 14.03 17.84 4.77
C LYS A 38 12.81 16.95 4.98
N GLN A 39 12.17 16.49 3.90
CA GLN A 39 11.02 15.59 3.98
C GLN A 39 11.40 14.24 4.58
N TRP A 40 12.56 13.69 4.20
CA TRP A 40 13.05 12.44 4.77
C TRP A 40 13.29 12.55 6.27
N LEU A 41 13.93 13.64 6.72
CA LEU A 41 14.15 13.87 8.13
C LEU A 41 12.82 13.96 8.89
N LYS A 42 11.83 14.68 8.33
CA LYS A 42 10.47 14.76 8.89
C LYS A 42 9.84 13.36 9.02
N PHE A 43 9.89 12.54 7.97
CA PHE A 43 9.35 11.18 7.94
C PHE A 43 10.00 10.27 8.98
N VAL A 44 11.33 10.32 9.07
CA VAL A 44 12.11 9.49 9.99
C VAL A 44 11.85 9.88 11.45
N LEU A 45 11.72 11.17 11.74
CA LEU A 45 11.36 11.65 13.08
C LEU A 45 9.91 11.28 13.45
N TYR A 46 8.98 11.34 12.49
CA TYR A 46 7.62 10.84 12.67
C TYR A 46 7.60 9.36 13.06
N ARG A 47 8.34 8.52 12.33
CA ARG A 47 8.51 7.11 12.69
C ARG A 47 9.15 6.93 14.06
N GLY A 48 10.16 7.75 14.40
CA GLY A 48 10.77 7.75 15.73
C GLY A 48 9.76 7.99 16.86
N MET A 49 8.80 8.91 16.66
CA MET A 49 7.73 9.17 17.63
C MET A 49 6.79 7.96 17.78
N ILE A 50 6.47 7.25 16.69
CA ILE A 50 5.69 5.99 16.74
C ILE A 50 6.44 4.92 17.54
N ASP A 51 7.74 4.75 17.26
CA ASP A 51 8.60 3.78 17.94
C ASP A 51 8.71 4.08 19.44
N GLU A 52 8.80 5.35 19.84
CA GLU A 52 8.74 5.75 21.26
C GLU A 52 7.41 5.36 21.93
N GLY A 53 6.28 5.59 21.26
CA GLY A 53 4.97 5.16 21.77
C GLY A 53 4.89 3.64 21.96
N HIS A 54 5.39 2.86 21.00
CA HIS A 54 5.47 1.40 21.13
C HIS A 54 6.37 0.96 22.28
N ASN A 55 7.52 1.62 22.46
CA ASN A 55 8.44 1.33 23.55
C ASN A 55 7.81 1.62 24.92
N LEU A 56 7.13 2.76 25.08
CA LEU A 56 6.40 3.10 26.30
C LEU A 56 5.30 2.08 26.59
N ASN A 57 4.49 1.71 25.58
CA ASN A 57 3.46 0.69 25.75
C ASN A 57 4.05 -0.66 26.20
N ASN A 58 5.17 -1.07 25.60
CA ASN A 58 5.88 -2.30 25.98
C ASN A 58 6.48 -2.23 27.39
N MET A 59 7.01 -1.07 27.79
CA MET A 59 7.46 -0.84 29.16
C MET A 59 6.33 -1.01 30.16
N CYS A 60 5.14 -0.47 29.87
CA CYS A 60 4.00 -0.57 30.77
C CYS A 60 3.52 -2.01 31.01
N LYS A 61 3.81 -2.94 30.09
CA LYS A 61 3.53 -4.39 30.31
C LYS A 61 4.30 -4.95 31.50
N ARG A 62 5.46 -4.39 31.85
CA ARG A 62 6.26 -4.77 33.02
C ARG A 62 5.68 -4.27 34.34
N ARG A 63 4.64 -3.42 34.30
CA ARG A 63 3.99 -2.80 35.47
C ARG A 63 5.01 -2.21 36.45
N PRO A 64 5.84 -1.26 35.99
CA PRO A 64 6.86 -0.67 36.85
C PRO A 64 6.18 0.03 38.04
N LYS A 65 6.72 -0.14 39.25
CA LYS A 65 6.18 0.55 40.43
C LYS A 65 6.59 2.02 40.41
N ILE A 66 5.71 2.87 40.94
CA ILE A 66 5.98 4.28 41.16
C ILE A 66 5.57 4.65 42.58
N ASP A 67 6.50 5.25 43.31
CA ASP A 67 6.28 5.70 44.68
C ASP A 67 6.74 7.16 44.79
N PHE A 68 5.84 8.05 45.18
CA PHE A 68 6.16 9.43 45.54
C PHE A 68 6.25 9.57 47.06
N ALA A 69 7.01 10.56 47.53
CA ALA A 69 7.17 10.81 48.96
C ALA A 69 5.83 11.13 49.66
N THR A 70 4.94 11.84 48.97
CA THR A 70 3.60 12.19 49.47
C THR A 70 2.52 12.04 48.40
N GLN A 71 1.26 11.92 48.83
CA GLN A 71 0.12 11.92 47.90
C GLN A 71 0.02 13.25 47.14
N ASN A 72 0.39 14.36 47.77
CA ASN A 72 0.39 15.68 47.13
C ASN A 72 1.43 15.75 46.00
N ASP A 73 2.59 15.13 46.16
CA ASP A 73 3.60 15.04 45.10
C ASP A 73 3.10 14.19 43.91
N LEU A 74 2.42 13.08 44.20
CA LEU A 74 1.78 12.26 43.17
C LEU A 74 0.70 13.04 42.40
N ASP A 75 -0.18 13.73 43.12
CA ASP A 75 -1.24 14.53 42.50
C ASP A 75 -0.65 15.71 41.72
N ASN A 76 0.41 16.35 42.23
CA ASN A 76 1.12 17.39 41.49
C ASN A 76 1.79 16.84 40.23
N ALA A 77 2.37 15.63 40.26
CA ALA A 77 2.95 14.98 39.09
C ALA A 77 1.90 14.70 38.02
N LYS A 78 0.75 14.14 38.41
CA LYS A 78 -0.40 13.93 37.52
C LYS A 78 -0.89 15.26 36.93
N ARG A 79 -0.96 16.30 37.75
CA ARG A 79 -1.37 17.64 37.33
C ARG A 79 -0.42 18.23 36.29
N VAL A 80 0.88 18.14 36.52
CA VAL A 80 1.91 18.61 35.57
C VAL A 80 1.77 17.87 34.23
N TYR A 81 1.56 16.56 34.26
CA TYR A 81 1.36 15.77 33.04
C TYR A 81 0.12 16.24 32.25
N LEU A 82 -1.05 16.29 32.90
CA LEU A 82 -2.30 16.70 32.25
C LEU A 82 -2.28 18.17 31.83
N ALA A 83 -1.64 19.05 32.59
CA ALA A 83 -1.48 20.46 32.25
C ALA A 83 -0.56 20.67 31.04
N THR A 84 0.50 19.85 30.92
CA THR A 84 1.36 19.85 29.74
C THR A 84 0.61 19.38 28.51
N LEU A 85 -0.17 18.29 28.65
CA LEU A 85 -1.05 17.82 27.58
C LEU A 85 -2.06 18.88 27.17
N GLN A 86 -2.78 19.47 28.13
CA GLN A 86 -3.76 20.52 27.86
C GLN A 86 -3.11 21.72 27.16
N TYR A 87 -1.97 22.21 27.65
CA TYR A 87 -1.29 23.35 27.05
C TYR A 87 -0.85 23.03 25.62
N LEU A 88 -0.24 21.87 25.38
CA LEU A 88 0.20 21.45 24.05
C LEU A 88 -0.98 21.41 23.06
N VAL A 89 -2.09 20.80 23.46
CA VAL A 89 -3.28 20.69 22.57
C VAL A 89 -3.88 22.08 22.31
N LEU A 90 -4.03 22.92 23.33
CA LEU A 90 -4.52 24.29 23.14
C LEU A 90 -3.56 25.11 22.25
N ASP A 91 -2.26 24.97 22.45
CA ASP A 91 -1.27 25.68 21.64
C ASP A 91 -1.34 25.25 20.17
N LEU A 92 -1.34 23.95 19.87
CA LEU A 92 -1.48 23.45 18.50
C LEU A 92 -2.82 23.83 17.88
N THR A 93 -3.93 23.56 18.57
CA THR A 93 -5.26 23.82 18.00
C THR A 93 -5.49 25.30 17.74
N THR A 94 -5.02 26.21 18.59
CA THR A 94 -5.18 27.66 18.35
C THR A 94 -4.35 28.17 17.17
N GLU A 95 -3.25 27.50 16.82
CA GLU A 95 -2.48 27.76 15.59
C GLU A 95 -3.15 27.20 14.35
N TYR A 96 -3.51 25.91 14.37
CA TYR A 96 -4.07 25.22 13.21
C TYR A 96 -5.52 25.61 12.92
N MET A 97 -6.36 25.92 13.93
CA MET A 97 -7.70 26.46 13.69
C MET A 97 -7.66 27.76 12.89
N ALA A 98 -6.69 28.64 13.19
CA ALA A 98 -6.48 29.85 12.40
C ALA A 98 -6.07 29.52 10.95
N GLY A 99 -5.18 28.53 10.76
CA GLY A 99 -4.77 28.07 9.43
C GLY A 99 -5.91 27.47 8.61
N TYR A 100 -6.74 26.61 9.22
CA TYR A 100 -7.92 26.04 8.57
C TYR A 100 -8.98 27.09 8.27
N ALA A 101 -9.25 28.01 9.20
CA ALA A 101 -10.20 29.10 8.96
C ALA A 101 -9.75 30.00 7.79
N GLN A 102 -8.45 30.29 7.69
CA GLN A 102 -7.90 31.00 6.54
C GLN A 102 -7.98 30.20 5.24
N TYR A 103 -7.78 28.88 5.29
CA TYR A 103 -7.95 28.00 4.12
C TYR A 103 -9.39 28.04 3.57
N PHE A 104 -10.38 28.16 4.46
CA PHE A 104 -11.79 28.31 4.09
C PHE A 104 -12.24 29.77 3.89
N ASP A 105 -11.30 30.71 3.78
CA ASP A 105 -11.56 32.13 3.54
C ASP A 105 -12.53 32.77 4.57
N PHE A 106 -12.47 32.36 5.84
CA PHE A 106 -13.28 32.97 6.89
C PHE A 106 -13.00 34.47 7.00
N ALA A 107 -14.05 35.26 7.20
CA ALA A 107 -13.91 36.65 7.58
C ALA A 107 -13.45 36.78 9.06
N SER A 108 -12.89 37.94 9.42
CA SER A 108 -12.36 38.15 10.78
C SER A 108 -13.44 38.08 11.85
N ASP A 109 -14.65 38.56 11.55
CA ASP A 109 -15.83 38.49 12.42
C ASP A 109 -16.40 37.08 12.52
N GLU A 110 -16.40 36.30 11.43
CA GLU A 110 -16.77 34.88 11.46
C GLU A 110 -15.84 34.08 12.38
N TYR A 111 -14.54 34.31 12.27
CA TYR A 111 -13.56 33.66 13.14
C TYR A 111 -13.66 34.14 14.59
N GLU A 112 -13.90 35.43 14.84
CA GLU A 112 -14.11 35.95 16.20
C GLU A 112 -15.34 35.32 16.86
N ASN A 113 -16.44 35.17 16.12
CA ASN A 113 -17.65 34.48 16.60
C ASN A 113 -17.37 33.00 16.94
N LEU A 114 -16.57 32.31 16.10
CA LEU A 114 -16.14 30.94 16.39
C LEU A 114 -15.33 30.87 17.69
N VAL A 115 -14.34 31.76 17.85
CA VAL A 115 -13.49 31.84 19.05
C VAL A 115 -14.33 32.09 20.30
N ASP A 116 -15.24 33.06 20.25
CA ASP A 116 -16.10 33.41 21.36
C ASP A 116 -17.02 32.26 21.77
N HIS A 117 -17.60 31.56 20.80
CA HIS A 117 -18.43 30.41 21.05
C HIS A 117 -17.63 29.24 21.65
N LEU A 118 -16.43 28.95 21.12
CA LEU A 118 -15.58 27.88 21.62
C LEU A 118 -15.13 28.15 23.06
N VAL A 119 -14.56 29.33 23.31
CA VAL A 119 -14.03 29.66 24.63
C VAL A 119 -15.15 29.85 25.66
N GLY A 120 -16.25 30.50 25.27
CA GLY A 120 -17.37 30.76 26.18
C GLY A 120 -18.12 29.50 26.60
N ASN A 121 -18.26 28.52 25.71
CA ASN A 121 -19.12 27.37 25.95
C ASN A 121 -18.40 26.10 26.37
N TYR A 122 -17.12 25.93 26.03
CA TYR A 122 -16.41 24.65 26.24
C TYR A 122 -15.22 24.72 27.19
N CYS A 123 -14.68 25.92 27.42
CA CYS A 123 -13.58 26.08 28.34
C CYS A 123 -14.06 26.09 29.78
N SER A 124 -13.36 25.33 30.63
CA SER A 124 -13.56 25.39 32.08
C SER A 124 -13.17 26.76 32.62
N GLU A 125 -13.97 27.30 33.54
CA GLU A 125 -13.63 28.50 34.32
C GLU A 125 -12.34 28.31 35.13
N ASN A 126 -12.01 27.06 35.47
CA ASN A 126 -10.82 26.69 36.24
C ASN A 126 -9.60 26.36 35.35
N LEU A 127 -9.59 26.80 34.09
CA LEU A 127 -8.43 26.66 33.21
C LEU A 127 -7.24 27.49 33.75
N THR A 128 -6.15 26.82 34.16
CA THR A 128 -5.02 27.51 34.80
C THR A 128 -3.78 27.62 33.93
N THR A 129 -3.62 26.74 32.93
CA THR A 129 -2.50 26.72 31.98
C THR A 129 -2.36 28.06 31.23
N ILE A 130 -3.49 28.56 30.71
CA ILE A 130 -3.64 29.86 30.05
C ILE A 130 -4.96 30.49 30.51
N SER A 131 -5.00 31.81 30.72
CA SER A 131 -6.27 32.46 31.06
C SER A 131 -7.20 32.51 29.85
N LEU A 132 -8.52 32.45 30.05
CA LEU A 132 -9.49 32.51 28.95
C LEU A 132 -9.33 33.77 28.09
N LYS A 133 -9.01 34.91 28.72
CA LYS A 133 -8.71 36.16 28.03
C LYS A 133 -7.49 36.02 27.12
N GLN A 134 -6.37 35.52 27.65
CA GLN A 134 -5.15 35.32 26.87
C GLN A 134 -5.35 34.31 25.75
N LEU A 135 -6.15 33.27 25.99
CA LEU A 135 -6.48 32.25 24.99
C LEU A 135 -7.22 32.87 23.79
N LYS A 136 -8.26 33.68 24.04
CA LYS A 136 -8.97 34.43 23.00
C LYS A 136 -8.03 35.37 22.23
N GLU A 137 -7.26 36.18 22.95
CA GLU A 137 -6.31 37.11 22.34
C GLU A 137 -5.29 36.38 21.45
N ASN A 138 -4.76 35.24 21.91
CA ASN A 138 -3.84 34.41 21.13
C ASN A 138 -4.49 33.84 19.86
N MET A 139 -5.73 33.32 19.95
CA MET A 139 -6.46 32.79 18.80
C MET A 139 -6.68 33.87 17.73
N LEU A 140 -7.15 35.05 18.14
CA LEU A 140 -7.40 36.18 17.24
C LEU A 140 -6.11 36.74 16.64
N ALA A 141 -5.05 36.82 17.45
CA ALA A 141 -3.73 37.27 16.99
C ALA A 141 -3.16 36.30 15.94
N ARG A 142 -3.25 34.99 16.18
CA ARG A 142 -2.82 33.97 15.22
C ARG A 142 -3.55 34.10 13.91
N PHE A 143 -4.88 34.22 13.93
CA PHE A 143 -5.64 34.42 12.69
C PHE A 143 -5.24 35.66 11.87
N LYS A 144 -4.75 36.72 12.50
CA LYS A 144 -4.25 37.91 11.78
C LYS A 144 -2.86 37.70 11.16
N VAL A 145 -2.00 36.94 11.84
CA VAL A 145 -0.57 36.81 11.50
C VAL A 145 -0.26 35.57 10.64
N ASN A 146 -1.04 34.49 10.75
CA ASN A 146 -0.65 33.15 10.29
C ASN A 146 -0.75 32.90 8.77
N ARG A 147 -0.48 33.91 7.93
CA ARG A 147 -0.43 33.76 6.47
C ARG A 147 0.79 32.92 6.07
N GLY A 148 0.63 31.61 5.98
CA GLY A 148 1.68 30.68 5.54
C GLY A 148 1.92 29.47 6.45
N LEU A 149 1.03 29.16 7.40
CA LEU A 149 1.09 27.89 8.14
C LEU A 149 0.93 26.70 7.18
N GLU A 150 1.88 25.76 7.21
CA GLU A 150 1.76 24.51 6.48
C GLU A 150 0.80 23.55 7.21
N LEU A 151 -0.40 23.36 6.67
CA LEU A 151 -1.33 22.34 7.17
C LEU A 151 -0.74 20.92 6.94
N PRO A 152 -1.08 19.93 7.78
CA PRO A 152 -0.60 18.55 7.59
C PRO A 152 -0.87 18.08 6.17
N SER A 153 0.17 17.62 5.46
CA SER A 153 0.06 17.22 4.06
C SER A 153 1.19 16.29 3.66
N VAL A 154 0.90 15.39 2.71
CA VAL A 154 1.88 14.54 2.03
C VAL A 154 1.97 14.83 0.52
N GLU A 155 1.37 15.93 0.04
CA GLU A 155 1.27 16.23 -1.39
C GLU A 155 2.61 16.27 -2.12
N ASN A 156 3.62 16.88 -1.48
CA ASN A 156 4.97 17.01 -2.03
C ASN A 156 5.96 16.06 -1.35
N ASP A 157 5.48 15.03 -0.65
CA ASP A 157 6.33 14.07 0.03
C ASP A 157 6.69 12.90 -0.91
N PRO A 158 7.99 12.68 -1.25
CA PRO A 158 8.40 11.64 -2.17
C PRO A 158 8.15 10.21 -1.64
N PHE A 159 7.96 10.06 -0.32
CA PHE A 159 7.68 8.77 0.32
C PHE A 159 6.23 8.34 0.12
N PHE A 160 5.32 9.26 -0.23
CA PHE A 160 3.91 8.96 -0.45
C PHE A 160 3.55 8.93 -1.96
N PRO A 161 2.54 8.15 -2.37
CA PRO A 161 1.98 8.23 -3.72
C PRO A 161 1.35 9.61 -3.97
N LYS A 162 1.53 10.16 -5.18
CA LYS A 162 0.97 11.46 -5.56
C LYS A 162 -0.56 11.52 -5.43
N GLU A 163 -1.23 10.43 -5.76
CA GLU A 163 -2.69 10.34 -5.60
C GLU A 163 -3.12 10.51 -4.14
N MET A 164 -2.36 9.99 -3.17
CA MET A 164 -2.65 10.26 -1.76
C MET A 164 -2.58 11.74 -1.46
N GLY A 165 -1.52 12.40 -1.93
CA GLY A 165 -1.32 13.83 -1.79
C GLY A 165 -2.51 14.66 -2.25
N ARG A 166 -3.08 14.30 -3.41
CA ARG A 166 -4.22 15.01 -4.00
C ARG A 166 -5.52 14.80 -3.20
N VAL A 167 -5.81 13.57 -2.77
CA VAL A 167 -7.03 13.31 -1.99
C VAL A 167 -6.94 13.94 -0.60
N ASN A 168 -5.76 13.88 0.01
CA ASN A 168 -5.45 14.42 1.34
C ASN A 168 -5.60 15.94 1.44
N THR A 169 -5.31 16.66 0.36
CA THR A 169 -5.39 18.12 0.30
C THR A 169 -6.73 18.64 -0.20
N GLY A 170 -7.68 17.74 -0.49
CA GLY A 170 -9.01 18.08 -0.96
C GLY A 170 -9.85 18.85 0.09
N PRO A 171 -10.85 19.63 -0.33
CA PRO A 171 -11.69 20.42 0.58
C PRO A 171 -12.40 19.60 1.67
N ASP A 172 -12.87 18.39 1.33
CA ASP A 172 -13.59 17.53 2.27
C ASP A 172 -12.64 17.00 3.37
N ALA A 173 -11.43 16.56 3.00
CA ALA A 173 -10.40 16.16 3.95
C ALA A 173 -10.06 17.32 4.90
N ARG A 174 -9.87 18.53 4.37
CA ARG A 174 -9.59 19.73 5.18
C ARG A 174 -10.73 20.12 6.10
N LYS A 175 -11.97 19.93 5.65
CA LYS A 175 -13.16 20.19 6.46
C LYS A 175 -13.22 19.23 7.65
N GLN A 176 -12.91 17.96 7.41
CA GLN A 176 -12.92 16.95 8.44
C GLN A 176 -11.77 17.16 9.46
N GLU A 177 -10.56 17.45 8.99
CA GLU A 177 -9.45 17.85 9.87
C GLU A 177 -9.79 19.09 10.70
N PHE A 178 -10.44 20.10 10.11
CA PHE A 178 -10.86 21.28 10.85
C PHE A 178 -11.87 20.93 11.93
N ALA A 179 -12.88 20.11 11.62
CA ALA A 179 -13.86 19.63 12.59
C ALA A 179 -13.20 18.91 13.78
N TRP A 180 -12.28 17.97 13.53
CA TRP A 180 -11.55 17.28 14.60
C TRP A 180 -10.59 18.18 15.36
N THR A 181 -10.05 19.23 14.73
CA THR A 181 -9.26 20.26 15.42
C THR A 181 -10.13 21.06 16.40
N LEU A 182 -11.38 21.35 16.05
CA LEU A 182 -12.35 21.97 16.97
C LEU A 182 -12.66 21.02 18.15
N GLU A 183 -12.84 19.73 17.90
CA GLU A 183 -13.08 18.74 18.97
C GLU A 183 -11.87 18.56 19.90
N LEU A 184 -10.65 18.65 19.38
CA LEU A 184 -9.43 18.69 20.20
C LEU A 184 -9.39 19.92 21.11
N PHE A 185 -9.76 21.07 20.56
CA PHE A 185 -9.85 22.30 21.36
C PHE A 185 -10.89 22.15 22.48
N LYS A 186 -12.12 21.71 22.15
CA LYS A 186 -13.18 21.48 23.15
C LYS A 186 -12.74 20.48 24.22
N SER A 187 -12.10 19.39 23.80
CA SER A 187 -11.64 18.33 24.70
C SER A 187 -10.61 18.86 25.70
N SER A 188 -9.59 19.57 25.21
CA SER A 188 -8.54 20.14 26.06
C SER A 188 -9.03 21.29 26.94
N CYS A 189 -9.89 22.16 26.42
CA CYS A 189 -10.41 23.28 27.20
C CYS A 189 -11.36 22.84 28.32
N SER A 190 -11.98 21.66 28.19
CA SER A 190 -12.92 21.15 29.19
C SER A 190 -12.28 20.78 30.53
N TRP A 191 -10.97 20.46 30.57
CA TRP A 191 -10.32 19.97 31.78
C TRP A 191 -10.15 21.06 32.85
N ALA A 192 -10.66 20.79 34.05
CA ALA A 192 -10.75 21.75 35.16
C ALA A 192 -9.69 21.53 36.26
N ASN A 193 -8.51 21.06 35.88
CA ASN A 193 -7.37 20.88 36.80
C ASN A 193 -7.56 19.81 37.90
N ASP A 194 -8.58 18.97 37.78
CA ASP A 194 -8.80 17.79 38.61
C ASP A 194 -8.00 16.60 38.07
N VAL A 195 -7.07 16.09 38.88
CA VAL A 195 -6.16 15.01 38.49
C VAL A 195 -6.80 13.64 38.50
N ASN A 196 -7.93 13.50 39.19
CA ASN A 196 -8.69 12.26 39.24
C ASN A 196 -9.71 12.19 38.10
N ASN A 197 -10.00 13.32 37.45
CA ASN A 197 -10.98 13.41 36.38
C ASN A 197 -10.41 14.17 35.17
N ALA A 198 -9.86 13.42 34.23
CA ALA A 198 -9.33 13.96 32.98
C ALA A 198 -10.42 14.48 32.02
N ARG A 199 -11.72 14.27 32.32
CA ARG A 199 -12.84 14.69 31.45
C ARG A 199 -12.62 14.21 30.01
N LEU A 200 -12.73 15.09 29.02
CA LEU A 200 -12.56 14.76 27.60
C LEU A 200 -11.09 14.52 27.18
N LEU A 201 -10.10 14.71 28.08
CA LEU A 201 -8.70 14.40 27.78
C LEU A 201 -8.37 12.91 27.86
N VAL A 202 -9.27 12.06 28.37
CA VAL A 202 -9.05 10.61 28.52
C VAL A 202 -8.39 9.95 27.30
N PRO A 203 -8.93 10.05 26.06
CA PRO A 203 -8.33 9.39 24.90
C PRO A 203 -6.90 9.86 24.62
N LEU A 204 -6.63 11.16 24.79
CA LEU A 204 -5.32 11.77 24.55
C LEU A 204 -4.31 11.38 25.64
N ALA A 205 -4.73 11.41 26.90
CA ALA A 205 -3.91 11.04 28.05
C ALA A 205 -3.60 9.54 28.10
N ARG A 206 -4.50 8.71 27.56
CA ARG A 206 -4.35 7.24 27.48
C ARG A 206 -3.45 6.78 26.34
N ASN A 207 -3.22 7.62 25.33
CA ASN A 207 -2.49 7.18 24.15
C ASN A 207 -0.96 7.19 24.41
N PRO A 208 -0.25 6.07 24.15
CA PRO A 208 1.18 5.97 24.46
C PRO A 208 2.08 6.84 23.57
N MET A 209 1.67 7.13 22.33
CA MET A 209 2.44 7.99 21.44
C MET A 209 2.37 9.45 21.90
N ILE A 210 1.17 9.93 22.25
CA ILE A 210 0.97 11.26 22.84
C ILE A 210 1.71 11.34 24.18
N ALA A 211 1.56 10.32 25.04
CA ALA A 211 2.24 10.27 26.33
C ALA A 211 3.76 10.35 26.19
N ALA A 212 4.35 9.59 25.26
CA ALA A 212 5.79 9.65 25.00
C ALA A 212 6.24 11.06 24.58
N ALA A 213 5.45 11.74 23.74
CA ALA A 213 5.75 13.11 23.36
C ALA A 213 5.63 14.10 24.54
N ILE A 214 4.62 13.97 25.41
CA ILE A 214 4.51 14.78 26.63
C ILE A 214 5.70 14.56 27.57
N ILE A 215 6.09 13.30 27.77
CA ILE A 215 7.25 12.94 28.61
C ILE A 215 8.53 13.54 28.04
N ARG A 216 8.68 13.51 26.72
CA ARG A 216 9.82 14.10 25.99
C ARG A 216 9.90 15.61 26.18
N GLU A 217 8.77 16.32 26.08
CA GLU A 217 8.68 17.77 26.37
C GLU A 217 9.08 18.08 27.82
N LEU A 218 8.50 17.37 28.79
CA LEU A 218 8.80 17.54 30.22
C LEU A 218 10.29 17.28 30.53
N SER A 219 10.87 16.29 29.86
CA SER A 219 12.27 15.90 30.04
C SER A 219 13.25 16.84 29.34
N GLY A 220 12.76 17.71 28.45
CA GLY A 220 13.60 18.59 27.66
C GLY A 220 14.43 17.86 26.62
N ILE A 221 13.84 16.81 26.05
CA ILE A 221 14.46 15.96 25.05
C ILE A 221 13.77 16.24 23.71
N GLY A 222 14.50 16.15 22.61
CA GLY A 222 13.97 16.18 21.26
C GLY A 222 14.49 14.99 20.48
N LEU A 223 13.81 14.68 19.38
CA LEU A 223 14.25 13.65 18.44
C LEU A 223 15.19 14.27 17.41
N SER A 224 16.25 13.55 17.09
CA SER A 224 17.19 13.91 16.01
C SER A 224 17.66 12.66 15.30
N TRP A 225 18.08 12.78 14.05
CA TRP A 225 18.64 11.66 13.30
C TRP A 225 20.16 11.64 13.40
N ASP A 226 20.72 10.51 13.79
CA ASP A 226 22.17 10.28 13.73
C ASP A 226 22.53 9.64 12.39
N PHE A 227 23.20 10.41 11.53
CA PHE A 227 23.66 9.96 10.22
C PHE A 227 24.75 8.89 10.28
N LYS A 228 25.50 8.78 11.39
CA LYS A 228 26.55 7.75 11.53
C LYS A 228 25.97 6.40 11.91
N GLU A 229 25.01 6.42 12.82
CA GLU A 229 24.39 5.22 13.39
C GLU A 229 23.11 4.80 12.65
N GLU A 230 22.67 5.59 11.67
CA GLU A 230 21.42 5.41 10.91
C GLU A 230 20.21 5.17 11.83
N LYS A 231 20.10 5.96 12.91
CA LYS A 231 19.02 5.81 13.89
C LYS A 231 18.53 7.14 14.46
N VAL A 232 17.28 7.15 14.90
CA VAL A 232 16.72 8.26 15.67
C VAL A 232 17.33 8.21 17.07
N ILE A 233 17.90 9.32 17.51
CA ILE A 233 18.48 9.51 18.84
C ILE A 233 17.75 10.63 19.59
N LYS A 234 17.77 10.52 20.91
CA LYS A 234 17.27 11.53 21.84
C LYS A 234 18.38 12.56 22.12
N GLN A 235 18.11 13.84 21.89
CA GLN A 235 19.03 14.93 22.21
C GLN A 235 18.39 15.93 23.17
N LYS A 236 19.19 16.65 23.96
CA LYS A 236 18.66 17.70 24.83
C LYS A 236 18.27 18.93 24.02
N VAL A 237 17.10 19.51 24.32
CA VAL A 237 16.61 20.73 23.68
C VAL A 237 16.36 21.81 24.74
N THR A 238 16.75 23.03 24.41
CA THR A 238 16.58 24.20 25.29
C THR A 238 15.13 24.65 25.31
N ASP A 239 14.53 24.81 24.13
CA ASP A 239 13.12 25.17 23.94
C ASP A 239 12.24 23.92 23.94
N SER A 240 11.70 23.60 25.11
CA SER A 240 10.75 22.49 25.31
C SER A 240 9.66 22.95 26.27
N LEU A 241 8.48 22.38 26.11
CA LEU A 241 7.31 22.73 26.89
C LEU A 241 7.41 22.14 28.30
N ARG A 242 7.82 22.99 29.25
CA ARG A 242 7.88 22.64 30.66
C ARG A 242 6.81 23.42 31.41
N ILE A 243 5.76 22.72 31.82
CA ILE A 243 4.72 23.29 32.69
C ILE A 243 5.06 22.93 34.14
N SER A 244 5.11 23.93 35.02
CA SER A 244 5.15 23.68 36.45
C SER A 244 3.86 24.14 37.12
N CYS A 245 3.42 23.37 38.11
CA CYS A 245 2.20 23.64 38.85
C CYS A 245 2.56 24.01 40.29
N ARG A 246 2.05 25.16 40.75
CA ARG A 246 2.08 25.58 42.15
C ARG A 246 0.65 25.60 42.64
N ASN A 247 0.32 24.72 43.59
CA ASN A 247 -1.06 24.46 43.99
C ASN A 247 -1.91 24.11 42.77
N MET A 248 -3.05 24.77 42.58
CA MET A 248 -3.93 24.57 41.43
C MET A 248 -3.50 25.35 40.17
N ILE A 249 -2.46 26.16 40.21
CA ILE A 249 -2.09 27.04 39.08
C ILE A 249 -0.90 26.43 38.33
N CYS A 250 -1.09 26.12 37.05
CA CYS A 250 -0.07 25.57 36.17
C CYS A 250 0.34 26.59 35.11
N ARG A 251 1.64 26.81 34.89
CA ARG A 251 2.14 27.76 33.88
C ARG A 251 3.40 27.21 33.20
N LYS A 252 3.66 27.66 31.97
CA LYS A 252 4.97 27.44 31.31
C LYS A 252 6.05 28.09 32.16
N SER A 253 7.12 27.34 32.45
CA SER A 253 8.22 27.78 33.29
C SER A 253 9.58 27.49 32.65
N ASP A 254 10.58 28.24 33.09
CA ASP A 254 11.98 28.06 32.71
C ASP A 254 12.59 26.82 33.39
N VAL A 255 13.71 26.32 32.82
CA VAL A 255 14.38 25.09 33.26
C VAL A 255 14.69 25.06 34.76
N PRO A 256 15.30 26.11 35.35
CA PRO A 256 15.56 26.16 36.79
C PRO A 256 14.28 26.01 37.64
N THR A 257 13.26 26.80 37.32
CA THR A 257 11.98 26.82 38.04
C THR A 257 11.27 25.48 37.95
N PHE A 258 11.26 24.86 36.77
CA PHE A 258 10.67 23.55 36.55
C PHE A 258 11.40 22.46 37.36
N LYS A 259 12.74 22.42 37.31
CA LYS A 259 13.55 21.43 38.05
C LYS A 259 13.39 21.51 39.57
N GLN A 260 13.10 22.70 40.10
CA GLN A 260 12.84 22.90 41.52
C GLN A 260 11.44 22.45 41.95
N GLN A 261 10.44 22.55 41.05
CA GLN A 261 9.03 22.30 41.37
C GLN A 261 8.54 20.93 40.97
N ILE A 262 9.23 20.26 40.05
CA ILE A 262 8.82 18.96 39.55
C ILE A 262 8.93 17.92 40.69
N PRO A 263 7.82 17.27 41.07
CA PRO A 263 7.88 16.17 42.05
C PRO A 263 8.68 15.02 41.46
N LYS A 264 9.51 14.39 42.31
CA LYS A 264 10.36 13.25 41.93
C LYS A 264 9.92 12.00 42.67
N THR A 265 10.08 10.87 42.02
CA THR A 265 9.82 9.57 42.66
C THR A 265 10.93 9.21 43.65
N VAL A 266 10.62 8.33 44.60
CA VAL A 266 11.62 7.76 45.51
C VAL A 266 12.55 6.86 44.68
N GLY A 267 13.84 7.19 44.65
CA GLY A 267 14.80 6.51 43.78
C GLY A 267 14.77 6.99 42.32
N SER A 268 14.28 8.21 42.06
CA SER A 268 14.26 8.84 40.74
C SER A 268 15.63 8.81 40.05
N GLU A 269 15.66 8.26 38.83
CA GLU A 269 16.83 8.25 37.95
C GLU A 269 16.81 9.46 37.01
N SER A 270 15.63 9.79 36.48
CA SER A 270 15.40 10.89 35.55
C SER A 270 13.92 11.28 35.55
N ILE A 271 13.64 12.51 35.08
CA ILE A 271 12.25 12.98 34.86
C ILE A 271 11.53 12.07 33.86
N GLU A 272 12.24 11.65 32.81
CA GLU A 272 11.71 10.72 31.81
C GLU A 272 11.23 9.41 32.45
N SER A 273 12.11 8.72 33.19
CA SER A 273 11.79 7.46 33.89
C SER A 273 10.62 7.64 34.88
N ASP A 274 10.59 8.75 35.61
CA ASP A 274 9.52 9.06 36.56
C ASP A 274 8.15 9.19 35.87
N PHE A 275 8.07 9.94 34.77
CA PHE A 275 6.81 10.17 34.05
C PHE A 275 6.40 8.98 33.17
N GLU A 276 7.33 8.19 32.64
CA GLU A 276 7.01 6.92 31.99
C GLU A 276 6.33 5.96 32.97
N ARG A 277 6.88 5.84 34.19
CA ARG A 277 6.27 5.03 35.27
C ARG A 277 4.93 5.62 35.69
N LEU A 278 4.80 6.95 35.80
CA LEU A 278 3.54 7.61 36.15
C LEU A 278 2.44 7.28 35.14
N TYR A 279 2.76 7.39 33.85
CA TYR A 279 1.88 7.05 32.76
C TYR A 279 1.41 5.60 32.84
N CYS A 280 2.33 4.65 33.02
CA CYS A 280 1.99 3.23 33.10
C CYS A 280 1.08 2.86 34.27
N ASN A 281 1.12 3.61 35.39
CA ASN A 281 0.32 3.33 36.58
C ASN A 281 -1.01 4.07 36.62
N HIS A 282 -1.08 5.28 36.06
CA HIS A 282 -2.24 6.16 36.25
C HIS A 282 -2.95 6.59 34.97
N PHE A 283 -2.27 6.62 33.82
CA PHE A 283 -2.83 7.17 32.60
C PHE A 283 -3.11 6.12 31.52
N ARG A 284 -2.33 5.02 31.46
CA ARG A 284 -2.55 3.95 30.47
C ARG A 284 -3.96 3.37 30.50
N ASP A 285 -4.51 3.19 31.69
CA ASP A 285 -5.82 2.56 31.90
C ASP A 285 -6.83 3.59 32.45
N ILE A 286 -6.59 4.89 32.24
CA ILE A 286 -7.54 5.93 32.64
C ILE A 286 -8.84 5.79 31.85
N ASP A 287 -9.96 6.01 32.54
CA ASP A 287 -11.30 5.93 31.95
C ASP A 287 -12.13 7.15 32.38
N TYR A 288 -13.24 7.36 31.69
CA TYR A 288 -14.15 8.45 31.96
C TYR A 288 -14.85 8.30 33.32
N GLN A 289 -14.93 9.41 34.05
CA GLN A 289 -15.75 9.49 35.26
C GLN A 289 -17.07 10.18 34.94
N ILE A 290 -18.16 9.40 34.94
CA ILE A 290 -19.52 9.92 34.67
C ILE A 290 -20.18 10.45 35.95
N LYS A 291 -19.81 9.89 37.12
CA LYS A 291 -20.41 10.28 38.40
C LYS A 291 -19.92 11.66 38.83
N ASN A 292 -20.83 12.53 39.26
CA ASN A 292 -20.57 13.92 39.66
C ASN A 292 -19.95 14.79 38.56
N GLN A 293 -20.10 14.39 37.29
CA GLN A 293 -19.62 15.17 36.16
C GLN A 293 -20.61 16.29 35.81
N GLU A 294 -20.08 17.40 35.31
CA GLU A 294 -20.89 18.47 34.71
C GLU A 294 -21.82 17.88 33.63
N PRO A 295 -23.14 18.14 33.66
CA PRO A 295 -24.11 17.46 32.79
C PRO A 295 -23.74 17.53 31.30
N LYS A 296 -23.27 18.68 30.85
CA LYS A 296 -22.84 18.92 29.47
C LYS A 296 -21.66 18.04 29.07
N ILE A 297 -20.66 17.89 29.94
CA ILE A 297 -19.50 17.04 29.67
C ILE A 297 -19.90 15.56 29.78
N ALA A 298 -20.78 15.20 30.71
CA ALA A 298 -21.28 13.83 30.83
C ALA A 298 -22.05 13.40 29.57
N GLU A 299 -22.80 14.30 28.95
CA GLU A 299 -23.47 14.08 27.68
C GLU A 299 -22.47 13.87 26.53
N MET A 300 -21.46 14.75 26.42
CA MET A 300 -20.38 14.58 25.43
C MET A 300 -19.63 13.26 25.59
N ILE A 301 -19.30 12.87 26.83
CA ILE A 301 -18.65 11.58 27.10
C ILE A 301 -19.50 10.41 26.61
N LYS A 302 -20.83 10.48 26.79
CA LYS A 302 -21.75 9.43 26.37
C LYS A 302 -21.95 9.38 24.85
N SER A 303 -21.80 10.50 24.15
CA SER A 303 -21.93 10.55 22.70
C SER A 303 -20.67 10.11 21.96
N ILE A 304 -19.50 10.18 22.61
CA ILE A 304 -18.21 9.81 22.00
C ILE A 304 -18.15 8.30 21.80
N THR A 305 -17.96 7.89 20.55
CA THR A 305 -17.72 6.50 20.17
C THR A 305 -16.24 6.11 20.30
N PHE A 306 -15.93 4.82 20.15
CA PHE A 306 -14.54 4.36 20.10
C PHE A 306 -13.79 4.93 18.89
N ASP A 307 -14.46 5.04 17.74
CA ASP A 307 -13.85 5.58 16.53
C ASP A 307 -13.54 7.07 16.71
N ASP A 308 -14.44 7.84 17.31
CA ASP A 308 -14.21 9.26 17.62
C ASP A 308 -12.96 9.46 18.49
N GLN A 309 -12.71 8.57 19.46
CA GLN A 309 -11.50 8.64 20.29
C GLN A 309 -10.23 8.43 19.47
N ASN A 310 -10.26 7.51 18.49
CA ASN A 310 -9.13 7.23 17.62
C ASN A 310 -8.90 8.39 16.64
N LEU A 311 -9.97 8.95 16.07
CA LEU A 311 -9.90 10.10 15.16
C LEU A 311 -9.37 11.35 15.89
N LEU A 312 -9.82 11.60 17.12
CA LEU A 312 -9.30 12.68 17.96
C LEU A 312 -7.80 12.52 18.22
N THR A 313 -7.37 11.30 18.55
CA THR A 313 -5.96 10.98 18.78
C THR A 313 -5.13 11.14 17.50
N GLY A 314 -5.62 10.61 16.37
CA GLY A 314 -5.01 10.70 15.06
C GLY A 314 -4.83 12.14 14.61
N GLN A 315 -5.84 12.98 14.83
CA GLN A 315 -5.75 14.40 14.51
C GLN A 315 -4.68 15.09 15.37
N LEU A 316 -4.59 14.79 16.67
CA LEU A 316 -3.55 15.42 17.50
C LEU A 316 -2.14 15.03 17.02
N VAL A 317 -1.93 13.73 16.73
CA VAL A 317 -0.66 13.25 16.16
C VAL A 317 -0.37 13.95 14.84
N SER A 318 -1.39 14.21 14.02
CA SER A 318 -1.25 14.92 12.75
C SER A 318 -0.76 16.35 12.94
N LEU A 319 -1.37 17.09 13.88
CA LEU A 319 -0.96 18.45 14.19
C LEU A 319 0.45 18.52 14.79
N MET A 320 0.84 17.54 15.60
CA MET A 320 2.16 17.46 16.22
C MET A 320 3.28 17.17 15.23
N THR A 321 2.99 16.39 14.19
CA THR A 321 4.01 15.83 13.28
C THR A 321 3.98 16.47 11.90
N GLY A 322 2.89 17.16 11.56
CA GLY A 322 2.59 17.65 10.22
C GLY A 322 2.36 16.52 9.21
N TYR A 323 2.20 15.27 9.66
CA TYR A 323 1.79 14.14 8.83
C TYR A 323 0.30 13.85 9.06
N PRO A 324 -0.53 13.96 8.03
CA PRO A 324 -1.97 13.75 8.14
C PRO A 324 -2.31 12.29 8.49
N ASP A 325 -3.31 12.13 9.34
CA ASP A 325 -3.94 10.84 9.60
C ASP A 325 -5.02 10.59 8.53
N PHE A 326 -4.75 9.63 7.65
CA PHE A 326 -5.65 9.31 6.54
C PHE A 326 -7.03 8.83 7.00
N PHE A 327 -7.18 8.28 8.21
CA PHE A 327 -8.49 7.90 8.74
C PHE A 327 -9.31 9.13 9.13
N VAL A 328 -8.65 10.18 9.63
CA VAL A 328 -9.29 11.46 9.96
C VAL A 328 -9.82 12.13 8.70
N GLN A 329 -9.16 11.97 7.56
CA GLN A 329 -9.52 12.63 6.31
C GLN A 329 -10.63 11.94 5.52
N THR A 330 -10.95 10.67 5.82
CA THR A 330 -11.91 9.88 5.06
C THR A 330 -13.29 9.87 5.70
N GLU A 331 -14.33 10.14 4.90
CA GLU A 331 -15.71 9.86 5.28
C GLU A 331 -16.11 8.41 4.96
N ASN A 332 -15.54 7.82 3.91
CA ASN A 332 -15.92 6.50 3.40
C ASN A 332 -14.81 5.46 3.55
N TYR A 333 -15.21 4.23 3.88
CA TYR A 333 -14.29 3.08 3.97
C TYR A 333 -13.60 2.74 2.63
N SER A 334 -14.26 3.02 1.49
CA SER A 334 -13.67 2.82 0.15
C SER A 334 -12.39 3.64 -0.04
N ASP A 335 -12.40 4.88 0.46
CA ASP A 335 -11.31 5.82 0.29
C ASP A 335 -10.14 5.39 1.18
N LEU A 336 -10.43 4.90 2.39
CA LEU A 336 -9.45 4.27 3.27
C LEU A 336 -8.80 3.03 2.64
N MET A 337 -9.58 2.17 1.98
CA MET A 337 -9.03 1.03 1.23
C MET A 337 -8.11 1.49 0.09
N SER A 338 -8.47 2.58 -0.60
CA SER A 338 -7.61 3.17 -1.63
C SER A 338 -6.30 3.70 -1.04
N PHE A 339 -6.33 4.32 0.14
CA PHE A 339 -5.15 4.80 0.85
C PHE A 339 -4.26 3.65 1.31
N THR A 340 -4.80 2.57 1.87
CA THR A 340 -3.96 1.43 2.29
C THR A 340 -3.33 0.68 1.11
N ARG A 341 -4.01 0.66 -0.04
CA ARG A 341 -3.53 0.01 -1.26
C ARG A 341 -2.52 0.84 -2.05
N SER A 342 -2.67 2.16 -2.10
CA SER A 342 -1.86 3.06 -2.94
C SER A 342 -0.32 2.93 -2.76
N PRO A 343 0.24 2.68 -1.54
CA PRO A 343 1.66 2.45 -1.38
C PRO A 343 2.08 1.13 -2.01
N MET A 344 1.25 0.09 -1.90
CA MET A 344 1.50 -1.21 -2.53
C MET A 344 1.48 -1.08 -4.05
N ASP A 345 0.48 -0.38 -4.60
CA ASP A 345 0.39 -0.14 -6.05
C ASP A 345 1.62 0.66 -6.53
N LYS A 346 2.02 1.74 -5.84
CA LYS A 346 3.24 2.51 -6.17
C LYS A 346 4.50 1.64 -6.14
N SER A 347 4.68 0.82 -5.10
CA SER A 347 5.82 -0.08 -4.99
C SER A 347 5.82 -1.15 -6.07
N TRP A 348 4.65 -1.72 -6.37
CA TRP A 348 4.47 -2.71 -7.43
C TRP A 348 4.78 -2.13 -8.81
N ASP A 349 4.25 -0.94 -9.11
CA ASP A 349 4.47 -0.26 -10.38
C ASP A 349 5.94 0.12 -10.55
N ALA A 350 6.60 0.60 -9.50
CA ALA A 350 8.01 0.94 -9.53
C ALA A 350 8.89 -0.31 -9.74
N TRP A 351 8.57 -1.41 -9.05
CA TRP A 351 9.22 -2.71 -9.27
C TRP A 351 9.01 -3.20 -10.71
N ALA A 352 7.76 -3.22 -11.19
CA ALA A 352 7.40 -3.71 -12.52
C ALA A 352 8.09 -2.88 -13.63
N ASN A 353 8.16 -1.56 -13.46
CA ASN A 353 8.90 -0.68 -14.36
C ASN A 353 10.41 -0.94 -14.30
N GLY A 354 10.97 -1.17 -13.11
CA GLY A 354 12.37 -1.55 -12.92
C GLY A 354 12.71 -2.88 -13.59
N GLN A 355 11.83 -3.87 -13.47
CA GLN A 355 11.97 -5.17 -14.12
C GLN A 355 11.85 -5.05 -15.64
N ASN A 356 10.85 -4.33 -16.17
CA ASN A 356 10.75 -4.04 -17.60
C ASN A 356 12.03 -3.35 -18.14
N GLY A 357 12.61 -2.43 -17.36
CA GLY A 357 13.88 -1.78 -17.67
C GLY A 357 15.10 -2.72 -17.67
N ASN A 358 15.09 -3.77 -16.86
CA ASN A 358 16.16 -4.78 -16.81
C ASN A 358 15.97 -5.90 -17.85
N TYR A 359 14.75 -6.37 -18.07
CA TYR A 359 14.42 -7.38 -19.08
C TYR A 359 14.61 -6.87 -20.52
N THR A 360 14.56 -5.55 -20.76
CA THR A 360 14.98 -4.98 -22.06
C THR A 360 16.48 -5.10 -22.32
N LYS A 361 17.32 -5.28 -21.28
CA LYS A 361 18.78 -5.43 -21.40
C LYS A 361 19.26 -6.88 -21.30
N ILE A 362 18.47 -7.78 -20.68
CA ILE A 362 18.82 -9.18 -20.45
C ILE A 362 17.69 -10.08 -20.98
N MET A 363 17.49 -10.11 -22.30
CA MET A 363 16.88 -11.26 -22.97
C MET A 363 17.86 -11.77 -24.01
N THR A 364 18.99 -12.31 -23.53
CA THR A 364 19.93 -13.12 -24.33
C THR A 364 19.59 -14.61 -24.31
N TYR A 365 18.62 -15.05 -23.50
CA TYR A 365 18.01 -16.37 -23.65
C TYR A 365 16.84 -16.26 -24.60
N GLU A 366 17.06 -16.59 -25.87
CA GLU A 366 15.97 -16.96 -26.78
C GLU A 366 15.39 -18.29 -26.29
N GLU A 367 14.42 -18.24 -25.39
CA GLU A 367 13.59 -19.42 -25.15
C GLU A 367 12.86 -19.77 -26.45
N SER A 368 12.93 -21.06 -26.82
CA SER A 368 12.33 -21.56 -28.05
C SER A 368 10.81 -21.50 -27.95
N LEU A 369 10.14 -21.26 -29.09
CA LEU A 369 8.69 -21.39 -29.17
C LEU A 369 8.27 -22.82 -28.83
N THR A 370 7.30 -22.96 -27.92
CA THR A 370 6.67 -24.23 -27.58
C THR A 370 5.25 -24.28 -28.12
N ILE A 371 4.80 -25.49 -28.48
CA ILE A 371 3.42 -25.74 -28.89
C ILE A 371 2.83 -26.73 -27.91
N ASP A 372 1.83 -26.28 -27.19
CA ASP A 372 1.18 -27.05 -26.14
C ASP A 372 -0.27 -27.32 -26.55
N LEU A 373 -0.74 -28.54 -26.30
CA LEU A 373 -2.15 -28.89 -26.47
C LEU A 373 -2.94 -28.31 -25.30
N VAL A 374 -3.99 -27.53 -25.58
CA VAL A 374 -4.89 -27.01 -24.54
C VAL A 374 -5.63 -28.16 -23.88
N ASP A 375 -5.83 -28.08 -22.55
CA ASP A 375 -6.56 -29.09 -21.79
C ASP A 375 -7.94 -29.35 -22.41
N PRO A 376 -8.20 -30.58 -22.91
CA PRO A 376 -9.47 -30.93 -23.51
C PRO A 376 -10.68 -30.79 -22.59
N GLY A 377 -10.49 -30.78 -21.27
CA GLY A 377 -11.57 -30.54 -20.30
C GLY A 377 -12.28 -29.19 -20.48
N LEU A 378 -11.61 -28.22 -21.12
CA LEU A 378 -12.13 -26.88 -21.35
C LEU A 378 -13.10 -26.80 -22.54
N TYR A 379 -12.98 -27.68 -23.54
CA TYR A 379 -13.74 -27.55 -24.80
C TYR A 379 -14.40 -28.86 -25.30
N TYR A 380 -13.87 -30.04 -24.97
CA TYR A 380 -14.40 -31.31 -25.46
C TYR A 380 -15.46 -31.91 -24.52
N LYS A 381 -16.60 -32.33 -25.09
CA LYS A 381 -17.70 -32.98 -24.35
C LYS A 381 -18.04 -34.33 -24.98
N LYS A 382 -17.92 -35.42 -24.21
CA LYS A 382 -18.06 -36.82 -24.69
C LYS A 382 -19.39 -37.16 -25.39
N PHE A 383 -20.46 -36.42 -25.12
CA PHE A 383 -21.79 -36.67 -25.68
C PHE A 383 -22.16 -35.74 -26.84
N LEU A 384 -21.41 -34.66 -27.08
CA LEU A 384 -21.68 -33.71 -28.14
C LEU A 384 -20.70 -33.90 -29.31
N PRO A 385 -21.16 -33.90 -30.57
CA PRO A 385 -20.30 -34.07 -31.74
C PRO A 385 -19.56 -32.78 -32.11
N ASN A 386 -19.00 -32.09 -31.11
CA ASN A 386 -18.21 -30.88 -31.28
C ASN A 386 -16.73 -31.23 -31.11
N PHE A 387 -16.14 -31.82 -32.14
CA PHE A 387 -14.72 -32.08 -32.19
C PHE A 387 -13.97 -30.81 -32.58
N SER A 388 -12.91 -30.48 -31.87
CA SER A 388 -12.01 -29.36 -32.18
C SER A 388 -10.62 -29.67 -31.66
N VAL A 389 -9.58 -29.04 -32.20
CA VAL A 389 -8.22 -29.14 -31.63
C VAL A 389 -7.78 -27.73 -31.29
N GLU A 390 -7.38 -27.51 -30.04
CA GLU A 390 -6.91 -26.21 -29.56
C GLU A 390 -5.43 -26.30 -29.17
N LEU A 391 -4.60 -25.46 -29.79
CA LEU A 391 -3.16 -25.42 -29.59
C LEU A 391 -2.73 -24.03 -29.15
N ASP A 392 -1.82 -23.97 -28.19
CA ASP A 392 -1.20 -22.73 -27.73
C ASP A 392 0.25 -22.66 -28.20
N ILE A 393 0.65 -21.52 -28.76
CA ILE A 393 2.02 -21.21 -29.12
C ILE A 393 2.56 -20.21 -28.10
N ASN A 394 3.53 -20.65 -27.31
CA ASN A 394 4.06 -19.92 -26.17
C ASN A 394 5.57 -19.69 -26.32
N GLN A 395 6.06 -18.62 -25.71
CA GLN A 395 7.47 -18.38 -25.47
C GLN A 395 7.70 -18.19 -23.97
N GLY A 396 8.13 -19.26 -23.30
CA GLY A 396 8.43 -19.24 -21.88
C GLY A 396 7.23 -19.36 -20.94
N GLU A 397 7.50 -19.25 -19.64
CA GLU A 397 6.51 -19.47 -18.57
C GLU A 397 5.46 -18.35 -18.48
N PHE A 398 5.82 -17.12 -18.84
CA PHE A 398 4.86 -15.99 -18.84
C PHE A 398 3.73 -16.19 -19.87
N ASP A 399 4.03 -16.69 -21.06
CA ASP A 399 3.01 -17.00 -22.07
C ASP A 399 2.12 -18.19 -21.66
N LYS A 400 2.66 -19.13 -20.86
CA LYS A 400 1.88 -20.26 -20.31
C LYS A 400 0.90 -19.84 -19.22
N ALA A 401 1.19 -18.77 -18.48
CA ALA A 401 0.32 -18.24 -17.42
C ALA A 401 -0.90 -17.46 -17.96
N ILE A 402 -0.88 -17.04 -19.23
CA ILE A 402 -1.98 -16.30 -19.87
C ILE A 402 -3.08 -17.28 -20.30
N SER A 403 -4.34 -17.00 -19.95
CA SER A 403 -5.51 -17.77 -20.36
C SER A 403 -5.82 -17.60 -21.86
N MET A 404 -6.63 -18.49 -22.44
CA MET A 404 -6.96 -18.49 -23.89
C MET A 404 -7.51 -17.15 -24.40
N ASP A 405 -8.25 -16.40 -23.57
CA ASP A 405 -8.87 -15.12 -23.96
C ASP A 405 -7.85 -13.99 -24.19
N GLY A 406 -6.63 -14.14 -23.64
CA GLY A 406 -5.52 -13.19 -23.82
C GLY A 406 -4.65 -13.48 -25.04
N LYS A 407 -4.96 -14.51 -25.84
CA LYS A 407 -4.15 -14.99 -26.96
C LYS A 407 -4.81 -14.68 -28.31
N LEU A 408 -4.00 -14.42 -29.33
CA LEU A 408 -4.50 -14.18 -30.69
C LEU A 408 -4.88 -15.51 -31.35
N ARG A 409 -6.16 -15.70 -31.67
CA ARG A 409 -6.67 -16.96 -32.20
C ARG A 409 -6.76 -16.97 -33.72
N ILE A 410 -6.25 -18.04 -34.32
CA ILE A 410 -6.45 -18.38 -35.74
C ILE A 410 -7.28 -19.67 -35.82
N LYS A 411 -8.25 -19.70 -36.73
CA LYS A 411 -9.12 -20.85 -36.97
C LYS A 411 -8.88 -21.43 -38.36
N ILE A 412 -8.79 -22.76 -38.44
CA ILE A 412 -8.72 -23.51 -39.69
C ILE A 412 -9.73 -24.65 -39.60
N ASP A 413 -10.47 -24.89 -40.67
CA ASP A 413 -11.46 -25.97 -40.71
C ASP A 413 -10.88 -27.21 -41.41
N LEU A 414 -10.84 -28.34 -40.69
CA LEU A 414 -10.45 -29.63 -41.23
C LEU A 414 -11.70 -30.35 -41.75
N GLU A 415 -11.79 -30.53 -43.06
CA GLU A 415 -12.91 -31.20 -43.71
C GLU A 415 -12.71 -32.72 -43.72
N LEU A 416 -13.45 -33.43 -42.86
CA LEU A 416 -13.32 -34.87 -42.68
C LEU A 416 -14.64 -35.58 -43.01
N SER A 417 -14.58 -36.65 -43.80
CA SER A 417 -15.77 -37.46 -44.09
C SER A 417 -16.32 -38.10 -42.82
N LYS A 418 -17.64 -38.00 -42.58
CA LYS A 418 -18.31 -38.66 -41.45
C LYS A 418 -18.11 -40.18 -41.47
N LYS A 419 -18.20 -40.80 -42.65
CA LYS A 419 -17.90 -42.23 -42.86
C LYS A 419 -16.48 -42.60 -42.40
N PHE A 420 -15.52 -41.75 -42.71
CA PHE A 420 -14.13 -41.96 -42.33
C PHE A 420 -13.95 -41.85 -40.81
N LEU A 421 -14.52 -40.83 -40.17
CA LEU A 421 -14.46 -40.66 -38.71
C LEU A 421 -15.17 -41.80 -37.96
N SER A 422 -16.32 -42.28 -38.48
CA SER A 422 -16.99 -43.47 -37.94
C SER A 422 -16.09 -44.71 -38.03
N TRP A 423 -15.46 -44.94 -39.19
CA TRP A 423 -14.52 -46.05 -39.35
C TRP A 423 -13.32 -45.96 -38.40
N VAL A 424 -12.75 -44.75 -38.20
CA VAL A 424 -11.67 -44.52 -37.24
C VAL A 424 -12.14 -44.86 -35.83
N ARG A 425 -13.33 -44.38 -35.41
CA ARG A 425 -13.91 -44.67 -34.09
C ARG A 425 -14.04 -46.16 -33.84
N ASP A 426 -14.70 -46.88 -34.75
CA ASP A 426 -15.02 -48.29 -34.58
C ASP A 426 -13.76 -49.15 -34.60
N SER A 427 -12.83 -48.84 -35.52
CA SER A 427 -11.57 -49.55 -35.64
C SER A 427 -10.64 -49.29 -34.44
N TRP A 428 -10.62 -48.06 -33.91
CA TRP A 428 -9.75 -47.70 -32.78
C TRP A 428 -10.24 -48.27 -31.44
N LYS A 429 -11.56 -48.40 -31.24
CA LYS A 429 -12.14 -48.98 -30.02
C LYS A 429 -11.79 -50.46 -29.81
N ILE A 430 -11.51 -51.19 -30.88
CA ILE A 430 -11.28 -52.64 -30.86
C ILE A 430 -9.79 -52.98 -30.67
N ILE A 431 -8.88 -52.00 -30.82
CA ILE A 431 -7.43 -52.22 -30.81
C ILE A 431 -6.84 -51.91 -29.43
N ASP A 432 -6.05 -52.85 -28.88
CA ASP A 432 -5.12 -52.57 -27.79
C ASP A 432 -3.82 -51.98 -28.38
N VAL A 433 -3.70 -50.66 -28.33
CA VAL A 433 -2.58 -49.89 -28.94
C VAL A 433 -1.22 -50.36 -28.41
N LYS A 434 -1.13 -50.85 -27.17
CA LYS A 434 0.14 -51.31 -26.58
C LYS A 434 0.56 -52.69 -27.08
N LYS A 435 -0.40 -53.55 -27.45
CA LYS A 435 -0.14 -54.92 -27.90
C LYS A 435 -0.11 -55.05 -29.42
N GLU A 436 -0.80 -54.16 -30.14
CA GLU A 436 -0.99 -54.26 -31.60
C GLU A 436 -0.58 -52.98 -32.38
N PRO A 437 0.67 -52.50 -32.25
CA PRO A 437 1.11 -51.22 -32.84
C PRO A 437 0.98 -51.19 -34.36
N LYS A 438 1.16 -52.33 -35.04
CA LYS A 438 1.01 -52.45 -36.51
C LYS A 438 -0.43 -52.21 -36.97
N LYS A 439 -1.44 -52.55 -36.15
CA LYS A 439 -2.85 -52.30 -36.48
C LYS A 439 -3.23 -50.84 -36.21
N ALA A 440 -2.73 -50.26 -35.13
CA ALA A 440 -2.89 -48.82 -34.86
C ALA A 440 -2.32 -47.97 -36.01
N GLU A 441 -1.13 -48.33 -36.53
CA GLU A 441 -0.51 -47.57 -37.61
C GLU A 441 -1.30 -47.66 -38.93
N ARG A 442 -2.00 -48.77 -39.20
CA ARG A 442 -2.91 -48.89 -40.36
C ARG A 442 -4.07 -47.89 -40.34
N ILE A 443 -4.44 -47.39 -39.16
CA ILE A 443 -5.45 -46.34 -39.01
C ILE A 443 -4.80 -44.95 -39.06
N ARG A 444 -3.63 -44.79 -38.42
CA ARG A 444 -2.91 -43.50 -38.38
C ARG A 444 -2.44 -43.04 -39.75
N ILE A 445 -1.96 -43.93 -40.62
CA ILE A 445 -1.48 -43.58 -41.97
C ILE A 445 -2.57 -42.87 -42.81
N PRO A 446 -3.76 -43.47 -43.04
CA PRO A 446 -4.80 -42.83 -43.84
C PRO A 446 -5.42 -41.59 -43.16
N PHE A 447 -5.34 -41.47 -41.84
CA PHE A 447 -5.80 -40.28 -41.12
C PHE A 447 -4.79 -39.13 -41.23
N ARG A 448 -3.49 -39.43 -41.04
CA ARG A 448 -2.39 -38.48 -41.25
C ARG A 448 -2.44 -37.89 -42.64
N ALA A 449 -2.59 -38.72 -43.68
CA ALA A 449 -2.67 -38.26 -45.07
C ALA A 449 -3.78 -37.20 -45.27
N ARG A 450 -4.96 -37.39 -44.66
CA ARG A 450 -6.10 -36.47 -44.79
C ARG A 450 -5.92 -35.14 -44.04
N ILE A 451 -5.14 -35.13 -42.96
CA ILE A 451 -4.85 -33.90 -42.20
C ILE A 451 -3.64 -33.17 -42.79
N GLN A 452 -2.67 -33.90 -43.35
CA GLN A 452 -1.37 -33.37 -43.79
C GLN A 452 -1.50 -32.29 -44.86
N ASP A 453 -2.43 -32.43 -45.81
CA ASP A 453 -2.61 -31.45 -46.88
C ASP A 453 -3.03 -30.08 -46.32
N LYS A 454 -3.95 -30.08 -45.34
CA LYS A 454 -4.41 -28.84 -44.68
C LYS A 454 -3.38 -28.23 -43.75
N ILE A 455 -2.55 -29.05 -43.10
CA ILE A 455 -1.44 -28.55 -42.28
C ILE A 455 -0.31 -27.99 -43.17
N THR A 456 -0.09 -28.56 -44.35
CA THR A 456 0.89 -28.03 -45.32
C THR A 456 0.41 -26.69 -45.88
N GLU A 457 -0.86 -26.59 -46.27
CA GLU A 457 -1.49 -25.33 -46.69
C GLU A 457 -1.37 -24.25 -45.60
N LEU A 458 -1.44 -24.65 -44.33
CA LEU A 458 -1.24 -23.74 -43.21
C LEU A 458 0.21 -23.26 -43.12
N LYS A 459 1.19 -24.14 -43.25
CA LYS A 459 2.62 -23.77 -43.20
C LYS A 459 2.95 -22.69 -44.22
N ASP A 460 2.40 -22.78 -45.42
CA ASP A 460 2.66 -21.83 -46.51
C ASP A 460 2.11 -20.42 -46.24
N LYS A 461 1.12 -20.29 -45.33
CA LYS A 461 0.53 -19.00 -44.93
C LYS A 461 1.38 -18.25 -43.89
N PHE A 462 2.34 -18.90 -43.24
CA PHE A 462 3.19 -18.26 -42.23
C PHE A 462 4.60 -17.99 -42.78
N PRO A 463 5.08 -16.74 -42.73
CA PRO A 463 6.44 -16.41 -43.16
C PRO A 463 7.51 -17.04 -42.25
N ILE A 464 7.13 -17.34 -41.01
CA ILE A 464 7.90 -18.11 -40.05
C ILE A 464 6.98 -19.16 -39.46
N VAL A 465 7.30 -20.42 -39.70
CA VAL A 465 6.54 -21.55 -39.17
C VAL A 465 6.99 -21.79 -37.74
N PRO A 466 6.13 -21.61 -36.72
CA PRO A 466 6.52 -21.77 -35.32
C PRO A 466 6.48 -23.24 -34.86
N TRP A 467 6.18 -24.18 -35.78
CA TRP A 467 6.06 -25.60 -35.53
C TRP A 467 6.88 -26.47 -36.46
N ASN A 468 7.31 -27.63 -35.97
CA ASN A 468 8.01 -28.65 -36.76
C ASN A 468 7.01 -29.63 -37.42
N GLU A 469 7.52 -30.71 -38.02
CA GLU A 469 6.70 -31.75 -38.66
C GLU A 469 5.78 -32.51 -37.70
N LYS A 470 5.92 -32.33 -36.39
CA LYS A 470 5.11 -33.02 -35.36
C LYS A 470 3.73 -32.41 -35.15
N LEU A 471 3.42 -31.24 -35.70
CA LEU A 471 2.07 -30.64 -35.59
C LEU A 471 0.97 -31.61 -36.06
N SER A 472 1.20 -32.26 -37.20
CA SER A 472 0.28 -33.26 -37.74
C SER A 472 0.06 -34.44 -36.81
N GLU A 473 1.08 -34.80 -36.02
CA GLU A 473 0.98 -35.88 -35.05
C GLU A 473 0.16 -35.47 -33.82
N ILE A 474 0.34 -34.25 -33.32
CA ILE A 474 -0.43 -33.71 -32.19
C ILE A 474 -1.93 -33.66 -32.55
N VAL A 475 -2.24 -33.07 -33.71
CA VAL A 475 -3.62 -32.96 -34.21
C VAL A 475 -4.23 -34.35 -34.43
N LEU A 476 -3.49 -35.27 -35.04
CA LEU A 476 -3.94 -36.65 -35.27
C LEU A 476 -4.26 -37.37 -33.96
N ASN A 477 -3.36 -37.30 -32.98
CA ASN A 477 -3.51 -37.99 -31.70
C ASN A 477 -4.73 -37.46 -30.95
N GLU A 478 -4.91 -36.13 -30.93
CA GLU A 478 -6.04 -35.51 -30.24
C GLU A 478 -7.37 -35.82 -30.91
N LEU A 479 -7.47 -35.73 -32.24
CA LEU A 479 -8.70 -36.09 -32.95
C LEU A 479 -9.04 -37.57 -32.81
N THR A 480 -8.04 -38.45 -32.88
CA THR A 480 -8.27 -39.89 -32.66
C THR A 480 -8.77 -40.16 -31.25
N ARG A 481 -8.21 -39.46 -30.24
CA ARG A 481 -8.66 -39.54 -28.84
C ARG A 481 -10.10 -39.08 -28.68
N GLN A 482 -10.47 -37.92 -29.22
CA GLN A 482 -11.84 -37.39 -29.11
C GLN A 482 -12.85 -38.28 -29.83
N VAL A 483 -12.56 -38.69 -31.06
CA VAL A 483 -13.47 -39.52 -31.87
C VAL A 483 -13.68 -40.89 -31.24
N SER A 484 -12.64 -41.49 -30.67
CA SER A 484 -12.75 -42.78 -29.96
C SER A 484 -13.47 -42.65 -28.61
N ALA A 485 -13.26 -41.56 -27.87
CA ALA A 485 -13.90 -41.28 -26.60
C ALA A 485 -15.34 -40.74 -26.72
N TYR A 486 -15.84 -40.53 -27.93
CA TYR A 486 -17.19 -40.05 -28.17
C TYR A 486 -18.23 -41.16 -27.91
N GLU A 487 -19.25 -40.84 -27.11
CA GLU A 487 -20.29 -41.77 -26.64
C GLU A 487 -21.67 -41.48 -27.21
N GLY A 488 -21.87 -40.37 -27.92
CA GLY A 488 -23.16 -40.03 -28.52
C GLY A 488 -23.50 -40.82 -29.80
N ASN A 489 -24.70 -40.54 -30.35
CA ASN A 489 -25.30 -41.20 -31.50
C ASN A 489 -24.98 -40.52 -32.85
N TYR A 490 -24.10 -39.53 -32.90
CA TYR A 490 -23.82 -38.79 -34.15
C TYR A 490 -23.30 -39.64 -35.31
N PHE A 491 -22.70 -40.82 -35.03
CA PHE A 491 -22.21 -41.75 -36.05
C PHE A 491 -23.15 -42.96 -36.28
N THR A 492 -24.36 -42.98 -35.71
CA THR A 492 -25.29 -44.13 -35.85
C THR A 492 -26.25 -43.99 -37.05
N ASP A 493 -26.59 -42.76 -37.45
CA ASP A 493 -27.55 -42.50 -38.53
C ASP A 493 -26.86 -41.89 -39.75
N LYS A 494 -27.03 -42.55 -40.93
CA LYS A 494 -26.52 -42.15 -42.26
C LYS A 494 -25.14 -41.47 -42.24
N ASN A 495 -24.09 -42.29 -42.36
CA ASN A 495 -22.67 -41.91 -42.39
C ASN A 495 -22.22 -41.09 -43.63
N GLU A 496 -23.14 -40.41 -44.31
CA GLU A 496 -22.85 -39.60 -45.50
C GLU A 496 -22.69 -38.11 -45.14
N GLY A 497 -21.70 -37.46 -45.75
CA GLY A 497 -21.41 -36.04 -45.54
C GLY A 497 -20.00 -35.74 -45.04
N ILE A 498 -19.66 -34.45 -45.08
CA ILE A 498 -18.40 -33.88 -44.61
C ILE A 498 -18.67 -33.21 -43.26
N MET A 499 -17.73 -33.38 -42.33
CA MET A 499 -17.71 -32.71 -41.03
C MET A 499 -16.56 -31.72 -41.01
N SER A 500 -16.86 -30.47 -40.65
CA SER A 500 -15.85 -29.45 -40.41
C SER A 500 -15.38 -29.53 -38.96
N VAL A 501 -14.11 -29.85 -38.76
CA VAL A 501 -13.48 -29.95 -37.44
C VAL A 501 -12.50 -28.78 -37.27
N PRO A 502 -12.82 -27.78 -36.43
CA PRO A 502 -11.95 -26.61 -36.30
C PRO A 502 -10.66 -26.91 -35.54
N LEU A 503 -9.55 -26.48 -36.11
CA LEU A 503 -8.22 -26.37 -35.51
C LEU A 503 -8.00 -24.90 -35.12
N TYR A 504 -7.94 -24.64 -33.81
CA TYR A 504 -7.61 -23.35 -33.25
C TYR A 504 -6.15 -23.31 -32.85
N ILE A 505 -5.45 -22.25 -33.26
CA ILE A 505 -4.08 -21.97 -32.86
C ILE A 505 -4.09 -20.61 -32.18
N ASN A 506 -3.79 -20.59 -30.89
CA ASN A 506 -3.75 -19.40 -30.06
C ASN A 506 -2.29 -18.96 -29.89
N PHE A 507 -1.97 -17.74 -30.32
CA PHE A 507 -0.63 -17.18 -30.23
C PHE A 507 -0.53 -16.23 -29.04
N SER A 508 0.42 -16.51 -28.16
CA SER A 508 0.67 -15.67 -26.99
C SER A 508 1.47 -14.41 -27.35
N PRO A 509 1.35 -13.31 -26.57
CA PRO A 509 1.96 -12.02 -26.92
C PRO A 509 3.50 -12.07 -27.08
N PHE A 510 4.21 -12.82 -26.24
CA PHE A 510 5.67 -12.92 -26.35
C PHE A 510 6.08 -13.79 -27.55
N ALA A 511 5.38 -14.90 -27.78
CA ALA A 511 5.53 -15.69 -29.01
C ALA A 511 5.36 -14.87 -30.29
N LEU A 512 4.32 -14.02 -30.37
CA LEU A 512 4.10 -13.12 -31.52
C LEU A 512 5.24 -12.12 -31.70
N ARG A 513 5.74 -11.55 -30.60
CA ARG A 513 6.90 -10.65 -30.62
C ARG A 513 8.14 -11.36 -31.17
N HIS A 514 8.40 -12.59 -30.75
CA HIS A 514 9.52 -13.38 -31.25
C HIS A 514 9.38 -13.74 -32.73
N MET A 515 8.19 -14.16 -33.16
CA MET A 515 7.92 -14.42 -34.58
C MET A 515 8.13 -13.17 -35.44
N ARG A 516 7.69 -11.99 -34.97
CA ARG A 516 7.95 -10.71 -35.65
C ARG A 516 9.43 -10.39 -35.73
N TYR A 517 10.17 -10.59 -34.64
CA TYR A 517 11.62 -10.34 -34.59
C TYR A 517 12.38 -11.21 -35.60
N ARG A 518 12.13 -12.53 -35.61
CA ARG A 518 12.75 -13.43 -36.60
C ARG A 518 12.36 -13.08 -38.04
N TYR A 519 11.13 -12.59 -38.26
CA TYR A 519 10.68 -12.18 -39.59
C TYR A 519 11.48 -10.98 -40.10
N LEU A 520 11.73 -10.00 -39.22
CA LEU A 520 12.55 -8.83 -39.53
C LEU A 520 14.01 -9.22 -39.82
N ILE A 521 14.60 -10.16 -39.06
CA ILE A 521 15.95 -10.69 -39.34
C ILE A 521 15.99 -11.32 -40.74
N ARG A 522 15.09 -12.25 -41.04
CA ARG A 522 15.05 -12.96 -42.33
C ARG A 522 14.84 -11.99 -43.51
N LYS A 523 14.04 -10.95 -43.32
CA LYS A 523 13.81 -9.89 -44.32
C LYS A 523 15.09 -9.06 -44.56
N ASN A 524 15.86 -8.77 -43.52
CA ASN A 524 17.12 -8.04 -43.64
C ASN A 524 18.21 -8.90 -44.31
N GLU A 525 18.30 -10.18 -43.97
CA GLU A 525 19.24 -11.14 -44.61
C GLU A 525 18.95 -11.33 -46.11
N THR A 526 17.67 -11.38 -46.49
CA THR A 526 17.27 -11.47 -47.92
C THR A 526 17.48 -10.15 -48.68
N GLY A 527 17.43 -9.00 -47.99
CA GLY A 527 17.80 -7.70 -48.53
C GLY A 527 19.28 -7.59 -48.90
N GLU A 528 20.17 -8.02 -47.99
CA GLU A 528 21.63 -8.05 -48.23
C GLU A 528 22.02 -9.04 -49.33
N GLN A 529 21.39 -10.22 -49.40
CA GLN A 529 21.63 -11.19 -50.48
C GLN A 529 21.16 -10.66 -51.85
N SER A 530 20.06 -9.90 -51.90
CA SER A 530 19.57 -9.22 -53.11
C SER A 530 20.53 -8.12 -53.57
N GLU A 531 21.10 -7.33 -52.65
CA GLU A 531 22.13 -6.33 -52.97
C GLU A 531 23.44 -6.98 -53.42
N LEU A 532 23.91 -8.03 -52.75
CA LEU A 532 25.09 -8.81 -53.16
C LEU A 532 24.92 -9.45 -54.54
N SER A 533 23.71 -9.90 -54.88
CA SER A 533 23.38 -10.44 -56.21
C SER A 533 23.32 -9.35 -57.28
N ARG A 534 22.81 -8.16 -56.94
CA ARG A 534 22.85 -6.97 -57.81
C ARG A 534 24.29 -6.47 -58.02
N LEU A 535 25.12 -6.49 -56.98
CA LEU A 535 26.54 -6.12 -57.05
C LEU A 535 27.35 -7.14 -57.87
N ARG A 536 27.06 -8.45 -57.77
CA ARG A 536 27.68 -9.48 -58.64
C ARG A 536 27.29 -9.34 -60.11
N ASN A 537 26.08 -8.87 -60.41
CA ASN A 537 25.63 -8.59 -61.78
C ASN A 537 26.16 -7.25 -62.35
N LEU A 538 26.72 -6.38 -61.51
CA LEU A 538 27.40 -5.14 -61.94
C LEU A 538 28.87 -5.35 -62.31
N THR A 539 29.45 -6.51 -61.99
CA THR A 539 30.81 -6.90 -62.41
C THR A 539 30.74 -7.94 -63.53
N LEU A 540 30.54 -7.49 -64.77
CA LEU A 540 31.01 -8.13 -66.01
C LEU A 540 30.74 -7.18 -67.19
N LYS A 541 31.70 -6.28 -67.42
CA LYS A 541 32.03 -5.71 -68.73
C LYS A 541 33.54 -5.55 -68.81
N TYR A 542 34.20 -6.53 -69.41
CA TYR A 542 35.36 -6.34 -70.28
C TYR A 542 35.13 -7.19 -71.51
#